data_AF-A0A2V6IF51-F1
#
_entry.id   AF-A0A2V6IF51-F1
#
_cell.length_a   1.000
_cell.length_b   1.000
_cell.length_c   1.000
_cell.angle_alpha   90.00
_cell.angle_beta   90.00
_cell.angle_gamma   90.00
#
_symmetry.space_group_name_H-M   'P 1'
#
loop_
_entity.id
_entity.type
_entity.pdbx_description
1 polymer ?
#
loop_
_entity_poly.entity_id
_entity_poly.type
_entity_poly.pdbx_seq_one_letter_code
_entity_poly.pdbx_strand_id
1 'polypeptide(L)'
;NRMMHRTIRMMAEKGQPIPPALLAPPTPTIRQRSDMRRGVVLCMVGLGLMLFFGAVNEWEGGSWAIGVIPFVIGLGYLLVWKLEGKKDISSPPPAP
;
A
#
# COMPACT_ATOMS: atom_id res chain seq x y z
N ASN A 1 -9.28 -14.72 1.59
CA ASN A 1 -9.18 -14.96 0.12
C ASN A 1 -10.07 -16.10 -0.39
N ARG A 2 -11.41 -16.07 -0.20
CA ARG A 2 -12.32 -17.04 -0.87
C ARG A 2 -13.66 -16.46 -1.34
N MET A 3 -14.08 -15.28 -0.87
CA MET A 3 -15.42 -14.73 -1.18
C MET A 3 -15.53 -13.98 -2.53
N MET A 4 -14.42 -13.65 -3.20
CA MET A 4 -14.44 -12.94 -4.49
C MET A 4 -14.86 -13.80 -5.69
N HIS A 5 -14.69 -15.13 -5.63
CA HIS A 5 -14.87 -15.99 -6.80
C HIS A 5 -16.33 -16.33 -7.14
N ARG A 6 -17.30 -16.04 -6.24
CA ARG A 6 -18.71 -16.36 -6.48
C ARG A 6 -19.51 -15.27 -7.18
N THR A 7 -19.11 -14.01 -7.10
CA THR A 7 -19.86 -12.89 -7.70
C THR A 7 -19.66 -12.80 -9.21
N ILE A 8 -18.53 -13.27 -9.74
CA ILE A 8 -18.19 -13.15 -11.16
C ILE A 8 -19.00 -14.13 -12.02
N ARG A 9 -19.36 -15.31 -11.48
CA ARG A 9 -20.07 -16.34 -12.26
C ARG A 9 -21.57 -16.03 -12.44
N MET A 10 -22.17 -15.21 -11.59
CA MET A 10 -23.59 -14.85 -11.66
C MET A 10 -23.91 -13.72 -12.66
N MET A 11 -22.89 -13.07 -13.23
CA MET A 11 -23.04 -11.95 -14.18
C MET A 11 -22.95 -12.37 -15.66
N ALA A 12 -22.62 -13.63 -15.97
CA ALA A 12 -22.42 -14.10 -17.35
C ALA A 12 -23.71 -14.57 -18.06
N GLU A 13 -24.81 -14.79 -17.32
CA GLU A 13 -26.03 -15.43 -17.87
C GLU A 13 -27.06 -14.44 -18.44
N LYS A 14 -26.89 -13.14 -18.23
CA LYS A 14 -27.76 -12.13 -18.83
C LYS A 14 -26.97 -11.44 -19.92
N GLY A 15 -27.32 -11.66 -21.19
CA GLY A 15 -26.76 -10.99 -22.39
C GLY A 15 -27.02 -9.48 -22.38
N GLN A 16 -26.51 -8.81 -21.36
CA GLN A 16 -26.63 -7.40 -21.07
C GLN A 16 -25.39 -6.72 -21.68
N PRO A 17 -25.55 -5.67 -22.51
CA PRO A 17 -24.41 -4.96 -23.10
C PRO A 17 -23.44 -4.55 -21.99
N ILE A 18 -22.19 -4.97 -22.16
CA ILE A 18 -21.08 -4.77 -21.23
C ILE A 18 -21.07 -3.28 -20.84
N PRO A 19 -21.36 -2.94 -19.57
CA PRO A 19 -21.33 -1.56 -19.12
C PRO A 19 -19.93 -0.99 -19.41
N PRO A 20 -19.80 0.17 -20.07
CA PRO A 20 -18.52 0.81 -20.37
C PRO A 20 -17.64 1.03 -19.12
N ALA A 21 -18.21 0.93 -17.92
CA ALA A 21 -17.49 0.91 -16.66
C ALA A 21 -16.55 -0.30 -16.46
N LEU A 22 -16.65 -1.38 -17.25
CA LEU A 22 -15.67 -2.50 -17.27
C LEU A 22 -14.44 -2.21 -18.13
N LEU A 23 -14.45 -1.14 -18.95
CA LEU A 23 -13.31 -0.65 -19.72
C LEU A 23 -12.54 0.47 -18.99
N ALA A 24 -13.03 0.92 -17.84
CA ALA A 24 -12.28 1.83 -16.98
C ALA A 24 -11.30 1.00 -16.13
N PRO A 25 -9.97 1.15 -16.32
CA PRO A 25 -9.00 0.49 -15.45
C PRO A 25 -9.33 0.84 -13.99
N PRO A 26 -9.34 -0.13 -13.06
CA PRO A 26 -9.65 0.14 -11.67
C PRO A 26 -8.78 1.28 -11.18
N THR A 27 -9.45 2.36 -10.77
CA THR A 27 -8.84 3.65 -10.44
C THR A 27 -7.72 3.42 -9.42
N PRO A 28 -6.50 3.94 -9.65
CA PRO A 28 -5.31 3.63 -8.83
C PRO A 28 -5.41 4.04 -7.35
N THR A 29 -6.46 4.77 -6.97
CA THR A 29 -6.67 5.38 -5.65
C THR A 29 -6.72 4.37 -4.49
N ILE A 30 -7.24 3.15 -4.70
CA ILE A 30 -7.32 2.12 -3.66
C ILE A 30 -5.91 1.62 -3.28
N ARG A 31 -4.98 1.60 -4.24
CA ARG A 31 -3.62 1.08 -4.07
C ARG A 31 -2.78 2.03 -3.20
N GLN A 32 -2.85 3.33 -3.47
CA GLN A 32 -2.13 4.36 -2.71
C GLN A 32 -2.47 4.40 -1.22
N ARG A 33 -3.77 4.33 -0.85
CA ARG A 33 -4.16 4.29 0.58
C ARG A 33 -3.60 3.06 1.29
N SER A 34 -3.56 1.91 0.59
CA SER A 34 -2.98 0.68 1.12
C SER A 34 -1.47 0.80 1.32
N ASP A 35 -0.74 1.38 0.37
CA ASP A 35 0.72 1.49 0.43
C ASP A 35 1.18 2.53 1.47
N MET A 36 0.46 3.66 1.61
CA MET A 36 0.68 4.59 2.73
C MET A 36 0.53 3.88 4.07
N ARG A 37 -0.59 3.19 4.29
CA ARG A 37 -0.86 2.53 5.57
C ARG A 37 0.16 1.43 5.86
N ARG A 38 0.56 0.66 4.84
CA ARG A 38 1.61 -0.35 4.97
C ARG A 38 2.96 0.27 5.32
N GLY A 39 3.34 1.36 4.65
CA GLY A 39 4.57 2.10 4.94
C GLY A 39 4.61 2.64 6.37
N VAL A 40 3.54 3.30 6.83
CA VAL A 40 3.44 3.81 8.20
C VAL A 40 3.56 2.68 9.22
N VAL A 41 2.80 1.60 9.05
CA VAL A 41 2.84 0.46 9.99
C VAL A 41 4.24 -0.13 10.04
N LEU A 42 4.90 -0.32 8.91
CA LEU A 42 6.24 -0.91 8.87
C LEU A 42 7.31 0.01 9.47
N CYS A 43 7.21 1.33 9.25
CA CYS A 43 8.05 2.31 9.95
C CYS A 43 7.87 2.24 11.45
N MET A 44 6.63 2.24 11.95
CA MET A 44 6.36 2.20 13.40
C MET A 44 6.84 0.89 14.03
N VAL A 45 6.66 -0.24 13.34
CA VAL A 45 7.20 -1.54 13.78
C VAL A 45 8.72 -1.50 13.84
N GLY A 46 9.39 -0.96 12.81
CA GLY A 46 10.84 -0.86 12.81
C GLY A 46 11.40 0.05 13.90
N LEU A 47 10.79 1.22 14.09
CA LEU A 47 11.10 2.11 15.22
C LEU A 47 10.89 1.42 16.57
N GLY A 48 9.77 0.71 16.73
CA GLY A 48 9.47 -0.05 17.95
C GLY A 48 10.52 -1.12 18.24
N LEU A 49 10.91 -1.91 17.24
CA LEU A 49 11.96 -2.93 17.38
C LEU A 49 13.32 -2.29 17.69
N MET A 50 13.66 -1.19 17.02
CA MET A 50 14.91 -0.48 17.22
C MET A 50 15.02 0.07 18.66
N LEU A 51 13.95 0.71 19.15
CA LEU A 51 13.88 1.23 20.52
C LEU A 51 13.85 0.11 21.56
N PHE A 52 13.11 -0.97 21.30
CA PHE A 52 13.01 -2.11 22.21
C PHE A 52 14.37 -2.80 22.38
N PHE A 53 15.03 -3.19 21.28
CA PHE A 53 16.33 -3.85 21.35
C PHE A 53 17.44 -2.90 21.81
N GLY A 54 17.34 -1.60 21.48
CA GLY A 54 18.25 -0.58 22.03
C GLY A 54 18.12 -0.47 23.55
N ALA A 55 16.90 -0.32 24.07
CA ALA A 55 16.67 -0.19 25.50
C ALA A 55 17.05 -1.45 26.30
N VAL A 56 16.73 -2.64 25.79
CA VAL A 56 17.01 -3.92 26.49
C VAL A 56 18.50 -4.25 26.53
N ASN A 57 19.27 -3.85 25.52
CA ASN A 57 20.71 -4.11 25.45
C ASN A 57 21.56 -2.89 25.83
N GLU A 58 20.99 -1.88 26.51
CA GLU A 58 21.68 -0.62 26.86
C GLU A 58 22.39 0.06 25.67
N TRP A 59 21.84 -0.13 24.47
CA TRP A 59 22.40 0.32 23.19
C TRP A 59 23.76 -0.32 22.82
N GLU A 60 24.21 -1.33 23.56
CA GLU A 60 25.39 -2.12 23.26
C GLU A 60 25.11 -3.19 22.20
N GLY A 61 26.17 -3.64 21.51
CA GLY A 61 26.12 -4.83 20.63
C GLY A 61 25.32 -4.70 19.32
N GLY A 62 24.75 -3.53 19.03
CA GLY A 62 24.11 -3.27 17.72
C GLY A 62 22.78 -3.99 17.48
N SER A 63 22.19 -4.64 18.48
CA SER A 63 20.92 -5.37 18.33
C SER A 63 19.75 -4.48 17.86
N TRP A 64 19.82 -3.17 18.12
CA TRP A 64 18.87 -2.18 17.60
C TRP A 64 18.85 -2.10 16.06
N ALA A 65 19.93 -2.50 15.38
CA ALA A 65 20.00 -2.49 13.92
C ALA A 65 18.95 -3.39 13.25
N ILE A 66 18.44 -4.41 13.97
CA ILE A 66 17.36 -5.27 13.48
C ILE A 66 16.10 -4.46 13.15
N GLY A 67 15.81 -3.41 13.93
CA GLY A 67 14.67 -2.52 13.68
C GLY A 67 14.85 -1.58 12.50
N VAL A 68 16.11 -1.31 12.09
CA VAL A 68 16.42 -0.42 10.97
C VAL A 68 15.91 -0.99 9.64
N ILE A 69 16.01 -2.31 9.44
CA ILE A 69 15.58 -2.97 8.20
C ILE A 69 14.10 -2.69 7.89
N PRO A 70 13.13 -3.07 8.76
CA PRO A 70 11.73 -2.76 8.53
C PRO A 70 11.45 -1.25 8.51
N PHE A 71 12.19 -0.44 9.30
CA PHE A 71 12.03 1.00 9.29
C PHE A 71 12.34 1.61 7.91
N VAL A 72 13.45 1.22 7.29
CA VAL A 72 13.87 1.67 5.95
C VAL A 72 12.92 1.17 4.88
N ILE A 73 12.43 -0.08 4.98
CA ILE A 73 11.42 -0.59 4.03
C ILE A 73 10.13 0.25 4.13
N GLY A 74 9.70 0.61 5.34
CA GLY A 74 8.52 1.46 5.55
C GLY A 74 8.70 2.84 4.92
N LEU A 75 9.90 3.42 5.06
CA LEU A 75 10.29 4.66 4.39
C LEU A 75 10.22 4.54 2.87
N GLY A 76 10.66 3.41 2.31
CA GLY A 76 10.52 3.10 0.89
C GLY A 76 9.06 3.16 0.42
N TYR A 77 8.14 2.52 1.14
CA TYR A 77 6.70 2.59 0.84
C TYR A 77 6.15 4.01 0.92
N LEU A 78 6.57 4.78 1.94
CA LEU A 78 6.15 6.18 2.09
C LEU A 78 6.68 7.08 0.98
N LEU A 79 7.92 6.85 0.51
CA LEU A 79 8.49 7.57 -0.61
C LEU A 79 7.73 7.29 -1.91
N VAL A 80 7.44 6.01 -2.20
CA VAL A 80 6.64 5.63 -3.37
C VAL A 80 5.27 6.28 -3.30
N TRP A 81 4.58 6.16 -2.16
CA TRP A 81 3.27 6.79 -1.94
C TRP A 81 3.31 8.31 -2.17
N LYS A 82 4.31 9.01 -1.60
CA LYS A 82 4.47 10.46 -1.76
C LYS A 82 4.71 10.86 -3.22
N LEU A 83 5.49 10.06 -3.96
CA LEU A 83 5.80 10.32 -5.36
C LEU A 83 4.59 10.06 -6.27
N GLU A 84 3.81 9.02 -6.00
CA GLU A 84 2.57 8.73 -6.75
C GLU A 84 1.49 9.79 -6.49
N GLY A 85 1.33 10.24 -5.25
CA GLY A 85 0.37 11.30 -4.92
C GLY A 85 0.63 12.62 -5.66
N LYS A 86 1.88 12.90 -6.07
CA LYS A 86 2.20 14.07 -6.92
C LYS A 86 1.81 13.88 -8.39
N LYS A 87 1.79 12.64 -8.90
CA LYS A 87 1.45 12.34 -10.30
C LYS A 87 -0.05 12.39 -10.57
N ASP A 88 -0.88 12.00 -9.60
CA ASP A 88 -2.34 12.06 -9.73
C ASP A 88 -2.86 13.49 -9.90
N ILE A 89 -2.19 14.49 -9.29
CA ILE A 89 -2.57 15.91 -9.40
C ILE A 89 -2.30 16.46 -10.82
N SER A 90 -1.35 15.87 -11.55
CA SER A 90 -0.91 16.34 -12.88
C SER A 90 -1.65 15.71 -14.07
N SER A 91 -2.56 14.75 -13.84
CA SER A 91 -3.34 14.15 -14.92
C SER A 91 -4.55 15.04 -15.20
N PRO A 92 -4.68 15.66 -16.40
CA PRO A 92 -5.86 16.42 -16.76
C PRO A 92 -7.08 15.50 -16.77
N PRO A 93 -8.30 16.02 -16.49
CA PRO A 93 -9.51 15.24 -16.63
C PRO A 93 -9.58 14.66 -18.06
N PRO A 94 -10.00 13.40 -18.24
CA PRO A 94 -10.23 12.87 -19.58
C PRO A 94 -11.25 13.78 -20.28
N ALA A 95 -10.86 14.29 -21.47
CA ALA A 95 -11.72 15.14 -22.28
C ALA A 95 -13.02 14.38 -22.63
N PRO A 96 -14.19 15.06 -22.61
CA PRO A 96 -15.50 14.47 -22.85
C PRO A 96 -15.67 13.90 -24.25
#